data_AF-A0A3A8WC70-F1
#
_entry.id   AF-A0A3A8WC70-F1
#
_cell.length_a   1.000
_cell.length_b   1.000
_cell.length_c   1.000
_cell.angle_alpha   90.00
_cell.angle_beta   90.00
_cell.angle_gamma   90.00
#
_symmetry.space_group_name_H-M   'P 1'
#
loop_
_entity.id
_entity.type
_entity.pdbx_description
1 polymer ?
#
loop_
_entity_poly.entity_id
_entity_poly.type
_entity_poly.pdbx_seq_one_letter_code
_entity_poly.pdbx_strand_id
1 'polypeptide(L)' 'MAKGTFRHSLQTYNQTALATLCGTDTWNEIEHWSNTFKEWLPTFLTLKNGIPSHDTFNRVFQCIDPKDA' A
#
# COMPACT_ATOMS: atom_id res chain seq x y z
N MET A 1 -7.19 11.76 11.91
CA MET A 1 -7.28 12.08 10.47
C MET A 1 -8.45 11.30 9.88
N ALA A 2 -9.37 11.95 9.17
CA ALA A 2 -10.56 11.29 8.63
C ALA A 2 -10.16 10.19 7.63
N LYS A 3 -10.56 8.93 7.88
CA LYS A 3 -10.42 7.81 6.93
C LYS A 3 -11.41 8.01 5.76
N GLY A 4 -11.10 8.93 4.85
CA GLY A 4 -11.85 9.11 3.60
C GLY A 4 -11.49 8.02 2.58
N THR A 5 -12.48 7.50 1.86
CA THR A 5 -12.23 6.52 0.80
C THR A 5 -11.74 7.22 -0.45
N PHE A 6 -10.42 7.28 -0.65
CA PHE A 6 -9.80 7.85 -1.84
C PHE A 6 -9.52 6.76 -2.89
N ARG A 7 -9.65 7.09 -4.17
CA ARG A 7 -9.26 6.18 -5.27
C ARG A 7 -7.76 6.30 -5.50
N HIS A 8 -6.99 5.27 -5.17
CA HIS A 8 -5.55 5.24 -5.44
C HIS A 8 -5.28 4.72 -6.87
N SER A 9 -4.19 5.19 -7.48
CA SER A 9 -3.68 4.55 -8.69
C SER A 9 -3.25 3.13 -8.35
N LEU A 10 -3.44 2.17 -9.27
CA LEU A 10 -2.95 0.80 -9.06
C LEU A 10 -1.43 0.78 -8.82
N GLN A 11 -0.68 1.70 -9.42
CA GLN A 11 0.77 1.81 -9.19
C GLN A 11 1.14 2.16 -7.74
N THR A 12 0.25 2.81 -6.98
CA THR A 12 0.49 3.12 -5.55
C THR A 12 0.70 1.84 -4.72
N TYR A 13 0.12 0.72 -5.15
CA TYR A 13 0.21 -0.55 -4.42
C TYR A 13 1.57 -1.24 -4.57
N ASN A 14 2.46 -0.80 -5.47
CA ASN A 14 3.84 -1.32 -5.57
C ASN A 14 4.63 -1.15 -4.26
N GLN A 15 4.23 -0.22 -3.39
CA GLN A 15 4.83 -0.09 -2.05
C GLN A 15 4.64 -1.35 -1.18
N THR A 16 3.60 -2.18 -1.42
CA THR A 16 3.44 -3.43 -0.67
C THR A 16 4.57 -4.40 -0.99
N ALA A 17 4.96 -4.52 -2.26
CA ALA A 17 6.09 -5.35 -2.68
C ALA A 17 7.42 -4.83 -2.10
N LEU A 18 7.64 -3.51 -2.12
CA LEU A 18 8.83 -2.90 -1.52
C LEU A 18 8.90 -3.18 -0.01
N ALA A 19 7.80 -2.99 0.70
CA ALA A 19 7.71 -3.26 2.12
C ALA A 19 7.96 -4.75 2.44
N THR A 20 7.39 -5.67 1.64
CA THR A 20 7.61 -7.12 1.82
C THR A 20 9.06 -7.50 1.58
N LEU A 21 9.73 -6.92 0.58
CA LEU A 21 11.17 -7.10 0.37
C LEU A 21 12.02 -6.58 1.54
N CYS A 22 11.51 -5.59 2.28
CA CYS A 22 12.12 -5.09 3.51
C CYS A 22 11.74 -5.89 4.77
N GLY A 23 11.04 -7.02 4.63
CA GLY A 23 10.72 -7.94 5.73
C GLY A 23 9.44 -7.58 6.50
N THR A 24 8.48 -6.90 5.86
CA THR A 24 7.13 -6.73 6.44
C THR A 24 6.19 -7.82 5.95
N ASP A 25 5.41 -8.39 6.88
CA ASP A 25 4.57 -9.56 6.61
C ASP A 25 3.06 -9.27 6.81
N THR A 26 2.72 -8.15 7.45
CA THR A 26 1.32 -7.78 7.72
C THR A 26 0.91 -6.47 7.06
N TRP A 27 -0.39 -6.29 6.78
CA TRP A 27 -0.92 -5.04 6.24
C TRP A 27 -0.64 -3.83 7.15
N ASN A 28 -0.65 -4.04 8.47
CA ASN A 28 -0.35 -3.02 9.45
C ASN A 28 1.13 -2.61 9.40
N GLU A 29 2.03 -3.57 9.26
CA GLU A 29 3.46 -3.31 9.09
C GLU A 29 3.74 -2.60 7.76
N ILE A 30 3.08 -3.00 6.67
CA ILE A 30 3.21 -2.36 5.36
C ILE A 30 2.72 -0.91 5.43
N GLU A 31 1.57 -0.64 6.08
CA GLU A 31 1.09 0.74 6.30
C GLU A 31 2.10 1.53 7.13
N HIS A 32 2.61 0.95 8.23
CA HIS A 32 3.57 1.61 9.09
C HIS A 32 4.86 1.95 8.34
N TRP A 33 5.45 0.97 7.65
CA TRP A 33 6.63 1.13 6.83
C TRP A 33 6.43 2.19 5.74
N SER A 34 5.30 2.13 5.02
CA SER A 34 5.00 3.08 3.96
C SER A 34 4.83 4.51 4.48
N ASN A 35 4.32 4.68 5.71
CA ASN A 35 4.28 5.98 6.36
C ASN A 35 5.67 6.46 6.81
N THR A 36 6.52 5.56 7.32
CA THR A 36 7.90 5.86 7.71
C THR A 36 8.74 6.33 6.51
N PHE A 37 8.54 5.72 5.33
CA PHE A 37 9.27 6.04 4.11
C PHE A 37 8.50 6.96 3.15
N LYS A 38 7.45 7.65 3.63
CA LYS A 38 6.54 8.45 2.81
C LYS A 38 7.23 9.56 2.00
N GLU A 39 8.35 10.09 2.49
CA GLU A 39 9.14 11.12 1.78
C GLU A 39 10.02 10.53 0.67
N TRP A 40 10.42 9.26 0.81
CA TRP A 40 11.28 8.56 -0.14
C TRP A 40 10.49 7.87 -1.25
N LEU A 41 9.33 7.29 -0.94
CA LEU A 41 8.48 6.58 -1.91
C LEU A 41 8.11 7.38 -3.18
N PRO A 42 7.90 8.71 -3.14
CA PRO A 42 7.66 9.53 -4.33
C PRO A 42 8.77 9.51 -5.38
N THR A 43 9.98 9.06 -5.04
CA THR A 43 11.08 8.90 -6.01
C THR A 43 10.81 7.79 -7.03
N PHE A 44 9.94 6.83 -6.69
CA PHE A 44 9.58 5.69 -7.55
C PHE A 44 8.07 5.59 -7.82
N LEU A 45 7.23 6.13 -6.94
CA LEU A 45 5.77 5.93 -6.97
C LEU A 45 5.00 7.25 -7.01
N THR A 46 3.87 7.26 -7.72
CA THR A 46 2.92 8.39 -7.64
C THR A 46 1.95 8.20 -6.47
N LEU A 47 2.09 9.03 -5.44
CA LEU A 47 1.29 8.98 -4.20
C LEU A 47 0.26 10.12 -4.11
N LYS A 48 -0.54 10.33 -5.16
CA LYS A 48 -1.50 11.47 -5.26
C LYS A 48 -2.44 11.59 -4.07
N ASN A 49 -2.88 10.46 -3.52
CA ASN A 49 -3.80 10.38 -2.38
C ASN A 49 -3.14 9.86 -1.10
N GLY A 50 -1.80 9.92 -1.05
CA GLY A 50 -1.02 9.40 0.08
C GLY A 50 -0.99 7.88 0.17
N ILE A 51 -0.64 7.40 1.36
CA ILE A 51 -0.47 5.99 1.70
C ILE A 51 -1.84 5.38 2.05
N PRO A 52 -2.30 4.34 1.33
CA PRO A 52 -3.45 3.53 1.73
C PRO A 52 -3.31 2.95 3.15
N SER A 53 -4.43 2.81 3.84
CA SER A 53 -4.48 2.10 5.13
C SER A 53 -4.37 0.59 4.96
N HIS A 54 -4.06 -0.13 6.04
CA HIS A 54 -4.11 -1.61 6.10
C HIS A 54 -5.44 -2.18 5.58
N ASP A 55 -6.57 -1.57 5.96
CA ASP A 55 -7.91 -1.93 5.46
C ASP A 55 -8.01 -1.81 3.93
N THR A 56 -7.37 -0.79 3.36
CA THR A 56 -7.41 -0.52 1.91
C THR A 56 -6.56 -1.50 1.14
N PHE A 57 -5.39 -1.89 1.66
CA PHE A 57 -4.60 -2.98 1.07
C PHE A 57 -5.40 -4.27 1.07
N ASN A 58 -5.92 -4.66 2.24
CA ASN A 58 -6.71 -5.87 2.41
C ASN A 58 -7.87 -5.94 1.40
N ARG A 59 -8.63 -4.85 1.25
CA ARG A 59 -9.74 -4.77 0.28
C ARG A 59 -9.31 -4.99 -1.17
N VAL A 60 -8.17 -4.43 -1.59
CA VAL A 60 -7.71 -4.56 -2.98
C VAL A 60 -7.19 -5.96 -3.27
N PHE A 61 -6.38 -6.53 -2.37
CA PHE A 61 -5.82 -7.87 -2.57
C PHE A 61 -6.89 -8.97 -2.43
N GLN A 62 -7.95 -8.76 -1.64
CA GLN A 62 -9.12 -9.66 -1.62
C GLN A 62 -9.89 -9.72 -2.94
N CYS A 63 -9.74 -8.74 -3.82
CA CYS A 63 -10.36 -8.76 -5.15
C CYS A 63 -9.60 -9.62 -6.16
N ILE A 64 -8.41 -10.12 -5.83
CA ILE A 64 -7.60 -10.97 -6.70
C ILE A 64 -8.03 -12.42 -6.49
N ASP A 65 -8.39 -13.13 -7.56
CA ASP A 65 -8.67 -14.56 -7.48
C ASP A 65 -7.37 -15.31 -7.18
N PRO A 66 -7.27 -16.04 -6.04
CA PRO A 66 -6.07 -16.79 -5.70
C PRO A 66 -5.77 -17.94 -6.66
N LYS A 67 -6.72 -18.36 -7.51
CA LYS A 67 -6.54 -19.49 -8.44
C LYS A 67 -5.85 -19.11 -9.75
N ASP A 68 -5.76 -17.82 -10.05
CA ASP A 68 -5.16 -17.29 -11.28
C ASP A 68 -3.76 -16.67 -11.07
N ALA A 69 -3.19 -16.80 -9.86
CA ALA A 69 -1.89 -16.23 -9.46
C ALA A 69 -0.74 -17.26 -9.47
#